data_AF-W7E408-F1
#
_entry.id   AF-W7E408-F1
#
_cell.length_a   1.000
_cell.length_b   1.000
_cell.length_c   1.000
_cell.angle_alpha   90.00
_cell.angle_beta   90.00
_cell.angle_gamma   90.00
#
_symmetry.space_group_name_H-M   'P 1'
#
loop_
_entity.id
_entity.type
_entity.pdbx_description
1 polymer ?
#
loop_
_entity_poly.entity_id
_entity_poly.type
_entity_poly.pdbx_seq_one_letter_code
_entity_poly.pdbx_strand_id
1 'polypeptide(L)'
;MATITQTEPALSMWAVANPTQKPLKIDGTDETYGDWRDDLVCDGYAIIKGAIPADKVESFADRMYSLIEGFELGYNRNDSSTVHPGKLPDIRSEPGIVNAFEKVYQDEDLIVSFDAINYGFANRTNLPKNSPWPHQDQDPEKPGFRCLQGLVNLHRAGPNDGGLIVCKGAHLLSEQFHKDMKDEKRIPAWTPEWYGYTGAGIKWPEEHGCEWYKVEAEAGDLIVWDSRAPHYNVPTTSDVDRLCVYTCYMPVKDATQEELVRKKDAFEKRLGTTHWPNARNIGWNEAKRNGKLDKIQRARP
;
A
#
# COMPACT_ATOMS: atom_id res chain seq x y z
N MET A 1 19.93 -1.47 16.40
CA MET A 1 20.76 -2.38 15.56
C MET A 1 20.51 -1.99 14.12
N ALA A 2 21.55 -1.91 13.29
CA ALA A 2 21.43 -1.48 11.90
C ALA A 2 20.73 -2.56 11.06
N THR A 3 19.66 -2.18 10.37
CA THR A 3 18.98 -3.02 9.37
C THR A 3 20.00 -3.42 8.31
N ILE A 4 20.24 -4.72 8.15
CA ILE A 4 21.20 -5.24 7.16
C ILE A 4 20.53 -5.16 5.79
N THR A 5 20.95 -4.18 4.99
CA THR A 5 20.51 -3.99 3.60
C THR A 5 21.12 -5.06 2.71
N GLN A 6 20.31 -6.00 2.21
CA GLN A 6 20.72 -6.91 1.14
C GLN A 6 20.18 -6.42 -0.20
N THR A 7 21.09 -6.20 -1.15
CA THR A 7 20.78 -5.98 -2.56
C THR A 7 20.79 -7.34 -3.26
N GLU A 8 19.63 -7.85 -3.65
CA GLU A 8 19.59 -9.03 -4.51
C GLU A 8 20.14 -8.68 -5.92
N PRO A 9 20.91 -9.58 -6.55
CA PRO A 9 21.30 -9.41 -7.95
C PRO A 9 20.07 -9.49 -8.85
N ALA A 10 20.13 -8.81 -10.00
CA ALA A 10 19.06 -8.75 -10.99
C ALA A 10 18.45 -10.14 -11.26
N LEU A 11 17.13 -10.23 -11.04
CA LEU A 11 16.28 -11.41 -11.18
C LEU A 11 16.63 -12.22 -12.45
N SER A 12 17.08 -13.46 -12.26
CA SER A 12 16.96 -14.47 -13.32
C SER A 12 15.47 -14.70 -13.55
N MET A 13 14.99 -14.53 -14.78
CA MET A 13 13.56 -14.48 -15.12
C MET A 13 12.76 -15.76 -14.87
N TRP A 14 13.32 -16.81 -14.27
CA TRP A 14 12.61 -18.06 -13.98
C TRP A 14 13.20 -18.73 -12.74
N ALA A 15 12.94 -18.17 -11.55
CA ALA A 15 13.06 -18.97 -10.35
C ALA A 15 11.90 -19.98 -10.39
N VAL A 16 12.21 -21.24 -10.68
CA VAL A 16 11.24 -22.34 -10.68
C VAL A 16 10.58 -22.34 -9.31
N ALA A 17 9.26 -22.08 -9.25
CA ALA A 17 8.48 -22.18 -8.03
C ALA A 17 8.78 -23.52 -7.37
N ASN A 18 9.32 -23.49 -6.15
CA ASN A 18 9.73 -24.69 -5.46
C ASN A 18 8.46 -25.32 -4.87
N PRO A 19 7.96 -26.45 -5.42
CA PRO A 19 6.58 -26.92 -5.17
C PRO A 19 6.32 -27.40 -3.73
N THR A 20 7.32 -27.29 -2.86
CA THR A 20 7.23 -27.61 -1.42
C THR A 20 6.99 -26.39 -0.54
N GLN A 21 7.16 -25.16 -1.05
CA GLN A 21 6.95 -23.95 -0.25
C GLN A 21 5.45 -23.65 -0.09
N LYS A 22 5.06 -23.33 1.14
CA LYS A 22 3.68 -22.98 1.50
C LYS A 22 3.52 -21.45 1.51
N PRO A 23 2.30 -20.92 1.30
CA PRO A 23 2.04 -19.51 1.52
C PRO A 23 2.49 -19.09 2.92
N LEU A 24 3.03 -17.88 3.05
CA LEU A 24 3.47 -17.35 4.33
C LEU A 24 2.26 -17.17 5.26
N LYS A 25 2.47 -17.44 6.55
CA LYS A 25 1.49 -17.16 7.61
C LYS A 25 1.71 -15.80 8.27
N ILE A 26 2.94 -15.28 8.20
CA ILE A 26 3.38 -14.02 8.79
C ILE A 26 3.02 -14.00 10.29
N ASP A 27 3.20 -15.12 10.97
CA ASP A 27 2.82 -15.32 12.39
C ASP A 27 4.04 -15.51 13.29
N GLY A 28 5.24 -15.26 12.77
CA GLY A 28 6.51 -15.44 13.47
C GLY A 28 6.98 -16.90 13.50
N THR A 29 6.25 -17.84 12.88
CA THR A 29 6.60 -19.28 12.85
C THR A 29 6.99 -19.79 11.47
N ASP A 30 6.99 -18.93 10.45
CA ASP A 30 7.48 -19.26 9.12
C ASP A 30 8.97 -19.62 9.15
N GLU A 31 9.42 -20.41 8.16
CA GLU A 31 10.82 -20.74 8.00
C GLU A 31 11.67 -19.50 7.66
N THR A 32 12.99 -19.59 7.87
CA THR A 32 13.92 -18.53 7.44
C THR A 32 14.19 -18.65 5.95
N TYR A 33 14.01 -17.57 5.21
CA TYR A 33 14.16 -17.51 3.76
C TYR A 33 15.51 -16.93 3.31
N GLY A 34 16.15 -16.11 4.14
CA GLY A 34 17.38 -15.40 3.80
C GLY A 34 17.15 -14.19 2.89
N ASP A 35 15.92 -13.69 2.81
CA ASP A 35 15.51 -12.51 2.04
C ASP A 35 14.51 -11.64 2.81
N TRP A 36 13.94 -10.62 2.16
CA TRP A 36 13.00 -9.65 2.76
C TRP A 36 11.77 -10.28 3.43
N ARG A 37 11.43 -11.55 3.13
CA ARG A 37 10.34 -12.25 3.81
C ARG A 37 10.63 -12.42 5.30
N ASP A 38 11.89 -12.54 5.69
CA ASP A 38 12.27 -12.65 7.10
C ASP A 38 11.90 -11.37 7.87
N ASP A 39 12.12 -10.20 7.25
CA ASP A 39 11.69 -8.91 7.79
C ASP A 39 10.16 -8.83 7.88
N LEU A 40 9.45 -9.26 6.84
CA LEU A 40 7.98 -9.26 6.84
C LEU A 40 7.41 -10.15 7.95
N VAL A 41 7.96 -11.35 8.14
CA VAL A 41 7.53 -12.29 9.19
C VAL A 41 7.80 -11.71 10.59
N CYS A 42 8.97 -11.09 10.78
CA CYS A 42 9.40 -10.56 12.08
C CYS A 42 8.72 -9.23 12.44
N ASP A 43 8.73 -8.27 11.51
CA ASP A 43 8.33 -6.88 11.76
C ASP A 43 6.93 -6.55 11.23
N GLY A 44 6.33 -7.39 10.39
CA GLY A 44 5.00 -7.17 9.82
C GLY A 44 5.00 -6.26 8.60
N TYR A 45 6.18 -5.83 8.17
CA TYR A 45 6.41 -5.08 6.93
C TYR A 45 7.79 -5.43 6.37
N ALA A 46 7.98 -5.20 5.07
CA ALA A 46 9.27 -5.34 4.41
C ALA A 46 9.42 -4.34 3.27
N ILE A 47 10.67 -4.12 2.85
CA ILE A 47 11.00 -3.27 1.71
C ILE A 47 11.70 -4.14 0.65
N ILE A 48 11.09 -4.23 -0.52
CA ILE A 48 11.67 -4.85 -1.70
C ILE A 48 12.38 -3.77 -2.49
N LYS A 49 13.72 -3.77 -2.41
CA LYS A 49 14.57 -2.75 -3.03
C LYS A 49 14.53 -2.86 -4.55
N GLY A 50 14.33 -1.73 -5.24
CA GLY A 50 14.36 -1.66 -6.70
C GLY A 50 13.30 -2.53 -7.39
N ALA A 51 12.15 -2.75 -6.75
CA ALA A 51 11.02 -3.48 -7.33
C ALA A 51 10.60 -2.89 -8.69
N ILE A 52 10.75 -1.58 -8.84
CA ILE A 52 10.81 -0.90 -10.13
C ILE A 52 12.28 -0.51 -10.40
N PRO A 53 12.84 -0.90 -11.57
CA PRO A 53 14.16 -0.46 -12.02
C PRO A 53 14.29 1.06 -12.08
N ALA A 54 15.41 1.61 -11.61
CA ALA A 54 15.63 3.07 -11.51
C ALA A 54 15.42 3.82 -12.83
N ASP A 55 15.80 3.23 -13.96
CA ASP A 55 15.62 3.78 -15.31
C ASP A 55 14.13 3.88 -15.74
N LYS A 56 13.24 3.13 -15.09
CA LYS A 56 11.79 3.22 -15.30
C LYS A 56 11.10 4.17 -14.33
N VAL A 57 11.66 4.41 -13.13
CA VAL A 57 11.00 5.20 -12.08
C VAL A 57 10.70 6.61 -12.54
N GLU A 58 11.68 7.30 -13.15
CA GLU A 58 11.50 8.66 -13.67
C GLU A 58 10.39 8.72 -14.71
N SER A 59 10.37 7.76 -15.65
CA SER A 59 9.32 7.64 -16.67
C SER A 59 7.94 7.40 -16.06
N PHE A 60 7.85 6.65 -14.96
CA PHE A 60 6.59 6.44 -14.26
C PHE A 60 6.12 7.70 -13.54
N ALA A 61 7.01 8.40 -12.84
CA ALA A 61 6.71 9.66 -12.18
C ALA A 61 6.22 10.66 -13.23
N ASP A 62 6.95 10.79 -14.34
CA ASP A 62 6.62 11.70 -15.43
C ASP A 62 5.22 11.49 -16.00
N ARG A 63 4.85 10.24 -16.25
CA ARG A 63 3.51 9.90 -16.78
C ARG A 63 2.40 10.19 -15.77
N MET A 64 2.67 10.06 -14.48
CA MET A 64 1.72 10.40 -13.41
C MET A 64 1.50 11.90 -13.31
N TYR A 65 2.58 12.67 -13.33
CA TYR A 65 2.50 14.10 -13.40
C TYR A 65 1.77 14.57 -14.67
N SER A 66 2.01 13.95 -15.83
CA SER A 66 1.30 14.28 -17.08
C SER A 66 -0.20 14.00 -17.00
N LEU A 67 -0.61 12.98 -16.26
CA LEU A 67 -2.02 12.74 -15.97
C LEU A 67 -2.64 13.89 -15.18
N ILE A 68 -1.92 14.42 -14.19
CA ILE A 68 -2.38 15.53 -13.33
C ILE A 68 -2.49 16.82 -14.14
N GLU A 69 -1.51 17.10 -14.99
CA GLU A 69 -1.51 18.26 -15.88
C GLU A 69 -2.70 18.25 -16.86
N GLY A 70 -3.07 17.05 -17.31
CA GLY A 70 -4.24 16.81 -18.15
C GLY A 70 -5.60 17.16 -17.55
N PHE A 71 -5.69 17.48 -16.26
CA PHE A 71 -6.92 18.03 -15.69
C PHE A 71 -7.13 19.52 -16.01
N GLU A 72 -6.13 20.21 -16.59
CA GLU A 72 -6.18 21.64 -16.93
C GLU A 72 -6.52 22.53 -15.71
N LEU A 73 -6.16 22.07 -14.50
CA LEU A 73 -6.45 22.74 -13.24
C LEU A 73 -5.44 23.84 -12.85
N GLY A 74 -4.64 24.31 -13.80
CA GLY A 74 -3.59 25.31 -13.57
C GLY A 74 -2.28 24.75 -13.01
N TYR A 75 -2.15 23.42 -12.92
CA TYR A 75 -0.88 22.74 -12.70
C TYR A 75 -0.33 22.29 -14.05
N ASN A 76 0.81 22.84 -14.46
CA ASN A 76 1.53 22.49 -15.67
C ASN A 76 3.01 22.58 -15.33
N ARG A 77 3.74 21.46 -15.36
CA ARG A 77 5.14 21.49 -14.97
C ARG A 77 6.02 22.15 -16.01
N ASN A 78 5.58 22.36 -17.28
CA ASN A 78 6.14 23.37 -18.22
C ASN A 78 5.47 23.54 -19.63
N ASP A 79 4.59 22.68 -20.17
CA ASP A 79 3.80 22.93 -21.43
C ASP A 79 2.67 21.88 -21.65
N SER A 80 1.51 22.31 -22.13
CA SER A 80 0.21 21.62 -22.11
C SER A 80 -0.13 20.75 -23.34
N SER A 81 0.77 20.57 -24.31
CA SER A 81 0.50 19.77 -25.52
C SER A 81 0.78 18.26 -25.37
N THR A 82 1.26 17.80 -24.21
CA THR A 82 1.92 16.49 -24.02
C THR A 82 1.12 15.45 -23.23
N VAL A 83 -0.11 15.77 -22.81
CA VAL A 83 -0.97 14.90 -22.01
C VAL A 83 -1.48 13.73 -22.85
N HIS A 84 -1.02 12.50 -22.59
CA HIS A 84 -1.52 11.30 -23.29
C HIS A 84 -1.94 10.16 -22.33
N PRO A 85 -3.24 9.90 -22.14
CA PRO A 85 -3.79 8.92 -21.19
C PRO A 85 -3.44 7.46 -21.50
N GLY A 86 -3.13 7.14 -22.77
CA GLY A 86 -2.71 5.80 -23.20
C GLY A 86 -1.35 5.34 -22.69
N LYS A 87 -0.71 6.13 -21.82
CA LYS A 87 0.57 5.82 -21.18
C LYS A 87 0.49 5.76 -19.66
N LEU A 88 -0.69 5.55 -19.07
CA LEU A 88 -0.78 5.31 -17.63
C LEU A 88 0.23 4.24 -17.20
N PRO A 89 1.09 4.50 -16.20
CA PRO A 89 1.99 3.53 -15.62
C PRO A 89 1.28 2.20 -15.33
N ASP A 90 1.64 1.14 -16.05
CA ASP A 90 1.26 -0.22 -15.66
C ASP A 90 2.19 -0.73 -14.55
N ILE A 91 2.34 0.08 -13.50
CA ILE A 91 3.16 -0.24 -12.32
C ILE A 91 2.70 -1.55 -11.72
N ARG A 92 1.39 -1.81 -11.75
CA ARG A 92 0.78 -3.05 -11.25
C ARG A 92 1.08 -4.30 -12.10
N SER A 93 1.85 -4.16 -13.18
CA SER A 93 2.34 -5.31 -13.96
C SER A 93 3.87 -5.38 -13.99
N GLU A 94 4.58 -4.54 -13.22
CA GLU A 94 6.03 -4.65 -13.15
C GLU A 94 6.45 -5.94 -12.42
N PRO A 95 7.34 -6.77 -13.00
CA PRO A 95 7.67 -8.08 -12.45
C PRO A 95 8.21 -8.02 -11.03
N GLY A 96 9.03 -7.03 -10.68
CA GLY A 96 9.56 -6.89 -9.32
C GLY A 96 8.49 -6.67 -8.25
N ILE A 97 7.31 -6.17 -8.65
CA ILE A 97 6.15 -6.04 -7.77
C ILE A 97 5.38 -7.35 -7.74
N VAL A 98 4.96 -7.88 -8.89
CA VAL A 98 4.14 -9.10 -8.97
C VAL A 98 4.86 -10.27 -8.26
N ASN A 99 6.13 -10.49 -8.58
CA ASN A 99 6.95 -11.55 -7.99
C ASN A 99 7.05 -11.47 -6.46
N ALA A 100 6.96 -10.28 -5.88
CA ALA A 100 6.98 -10.13 -4.42
C ALA A 100 5.72 -10.74 -3.78
N PHE A 101 4.55 -10.52 -4.39
CA PHE A 101 3.29 -11.11 -3.93
C PHE A 101 3.24 -12.60 -4.25
N GLU A 102 3.73 -13.04 -5.41
CA GLU A 102 3.82 -14.47 -5.76
C GLU A 102 4.68 -15.23 -4.74
N LYS A 103 5.82 -14.65 -4.32
CA LYS A 103 6.67 -15.23 -3.26
C LYS A 103 5.94 -15.40 -1.92
N VAL A 104 5.08 -14.45 -1.53
CA VAL A 104 4.33 -14.52 -0.27
C VAL A 104 3.20 -15.54 -0.35
N TYR A 105 2.45 -15.51 -1.44
CA TYR A 105 1.29 -16.39 -1.62
C TYR A 105 1.63 -17.77 -2.15
N GLN A 106 2.85 -17.99 -2.64
CA GLN A 106 3.26 -19.19 -3.37
C GLN A 106 2.25 -19.53 -4.48
N ASP A 107 1.87 -18.51 -5.25
CA ASP A 107 0.88 -18.58 -6.32
C ASP A 107 1.16 -17.51 -7.37
N GLU A 108 1.19 -17.90 -8.63
CA GLU A 108 1.38 -17.00 -9.79
C GLU A 108 0.02 -16.47 -10.31
N ASP A 109 -1.09 -17.14 -9.97
CA ASP A 109 -2.43 -16.77 -10.42
C ASP A 109 -3.04 -15.73 -9.46
N LEU A 110 -2.62 -14.47 -9.63
CA LEU A 110 -2.98 -13.35 -8.75
C LEU A 110 -3.96 -12.36 -9.42
N ILE A 111 -4.86 -11.79 -8.61
CA ILE A 111 -5.62 -10.58 -8.94
C ILE A 111 -5.11 -9.38 -8.16
N VAL A 112 -5.17 -8.18 -8.75
CA VAL A 112 -4.62 -6.93 -8.19
C VAL A 112 -5.70 -5.92 -7.82
N SER A 113 -5.51 -5.13 -6.76
CA SER A 113 -6.41 -4.02 -6.40
C SER A 113 -6.35 -2.84 -7.40
N PHE A 114 -7.46 -2.10 -7.52
CA PHE A 114 -7.54 -0.84 -8.27
C PHE A 114 -7.52 0.35 -7.32
N ASP A 115 -6.59 0.32 -6.36
CA ASP A 115 -6.49 1.30 -5.29
C ASP A 115 -5.90 2.64 -5.78
N ALA A 116 -5.84 3.62 -4.88
CA ALA A 116 -5.49 4.99 -5.16
C ALA A 116 -3.99 5.19 -5.51
N ILE A 117 -3.72 6.40 -5.96
CA ILE A 117 -2.38 6.99 -6.00
C ILE A 117 -2.38 8.05 -4.91
N ASN A 118 -1.32 8.10 -4.10
CA ASN A 118 -1.14 9.19 -3.14
C ASN A 118 -0.19 10.22 -3.74
N TYR A 119 -0.69 11.46 -3.80
CA TYR A 119 0.10 12.62 -4.19
C TYR A 119 0.08 13.65 -3.06
N GLY A 120 1.25 14.03 -2.55
CA GLY A 120 1.40 15.05 -1.51
C GLY A 120 2.48 16.07 -1.86
N PHE A 121 2.10 17.32 -2.11
CA PHE A 121 3.05 18.40 -2.43
C PHE A 121 3.77 18.93 -1.17
N ALA A 122 5.10 19.03 -1.22
CA ALA A 122 5.96 19.50 -0.12
C ALA A 122 5.65 20.92 0.36
N ASN A 123 5.45 21.83 -0.59
CA ASN A 123 5.29 23.25 -0.29
C ASN A 123 3.83 23.69 -0.15
N ARG A 124 2.92 22.75 0.15
CA ARG A 124 1.49 23.05 0.26
C ARG A 124 1.15 23.61 1.64
N THR A 125 0.90 24.92 1.70
CA THR A 125 0.66 25.66 2.96
C THR A 125 -0.78 25.67 3.45
N ASN A 126 -1.74 25.20 2.64
CA ASN A 126 -3.17 25.28 2.92
C ASN A 126 -3.80 23.94 3.37
N LEU A 127 -3.02 23.06 3.99
CA LEU A 127 -3.52 21.80 4.56
C LEU A 127 -3.81 21.96 6.05
N PRO A 128 -4.91 21.36 6.56
CA PRO A 128 -5.10 21.19 8.00
C PRO A 128 -3.90 20.50 8.63
N LYS A 129 -3.64 20.80 9.90
CA LYS A 129 -2.62 20.08 10.68
C LYS A 129 -2.94 18.58 10.64
N ASN A 130 -1.95 17.78 10.26
CA ASN A 130 -2.07 16.32 10.29
C ASN A 130 -1.98 15.83 11.74
N SER A 131 -2.91 14.96 12.13
CA SER A 131 -2.87 14.22 13.39
C SER A 131 -2.69 12.72 13.07
N PRO A 132 -1.93 11.96 13.86
CA PRO A 132 -1.84 10.51 13.69
C PRO A 132 -3.22 9.85 13.66
N TRP A 133 -3.41 8.90 12.75
CA TRP A 133 -4.64 8.12 12.59
C TRP A 133 -4.34 6.63 12.40
N PRO A 134 -3.61 6.01 13.34
CA PRO A 134 -3.23 4.62 13.24
C PRO A 134 -4.43 3.70 13.16
N HIS A 135 -4.35 2.73 12.26
CA HIS A 135 -5.36 1.72 12.04
C HIS A 135 -4.71 0.41 11.60
N GLN A 136 -5.47 -0.67 11.71
CA GLN A 136 -5.22 -1.89 10.94
C GLN A 136 -6.38 -2.10 9.98
N ASP A 137 -6.13 -2.76 8.86
CA ASP A 137 -7.12 -3.04 7.84
C ASP A 137 -7.54 -4.51 7.84
N GLN A 138 -7.82 -5.04 9.03
CA GLN A 138 -8.32 -6.38 9.19
C GLN A 138 -9.37 -6.43 10.28
N ASP A 139 -10.44 -7.18 10.00
CA ASP A 139 -11.50 -7.49 10.94
C ASP A 139 -10.93 -8.13 12.22
N PRO A 140 -11.10 -7.50 13.40
CA PRO A 140 -10.65 -8.03 14.69
C PRO A 140 -11.14 -9.45 15.00
N GLU A 141 -12.30 -9.83 14.45
CA GLU A 141 -12.91 -11.14 14.67
C GLU A 141 -12.33 -12.23 13.76
N LYS A 142 -11.40 -11.85 12.85
CA LYS A 142 -10.79 -12.76 11.86
C LYS A 142 -9.27 -12.73 12.00
N PRO A 143 -8.70 -13.49 12.95
CA PRO A 143 -7.26 -13.54 13.18
C PRO A 143 -6.53 -14.25 12.04
N GLY A 144 -5.19 -14.23 12.11
CA GLY A 144 -4.29 -14.79 11.09
C GLY A 144 -4.09 -13.88 9.89
N PHE A 145 -3.07 -14.16 9.08
CA PHE A 145 -2.79 -13.39 7.87
C PHE A 145 -3.91 -13.54 6.82
N ARG A 146 -4.32 -12.43 6.21
CA ARG A 146 -5.42 -12.39 5.21
C ARG A 146 -5.13 -11.51 4.01
N CYS A 147 -4.42 -10.40 4.19
CA CYS A 147 -4.10 -9.48 3.10
C CYS A 147 -2.68 -8.94 3.27
N LEU A 148 -1.88 -9.06 2.21
CA LEU A 148 -0.65 -8.29 2.08
C LEU A 148 -0.99 -7.01 1.35
N GLN A 149 -0.80 -5.89 2.04
CA GLN A 149 -0.88 -4.59 1.43
C GLN A 149 0.48 -4.20 0.85
N GLY A 150 0.47 -3.28 -0.10
CA GLY A 150 1.69 -2.72 -0.63
C GLY A 150 1.53 -1.36 -1.26
N LEU A 151 2.63 -0.62 -1.31
CA LEU A 151 2.75 0.63 -2.04
C LEU A 151 4.14 0.76 -2.63
N VAL A 152 4.22 1.37 -3.81
CA VAL A 152 5.48 1.65 -4.48
C VAL A 152 5.73 3.14 -4.46
N ASN A 153 6.91 3.51 -4.00
CA ASN A 153 7.36 4.89 -3.98
C ASN A 153 7.95 5.26 -5.35
N LEU A 154 7.52 6.38 -5.92
CA LEU A 154 8.15 6.93 -7.12
C LEU A 154 9.13 8.05 -6.82
N HIS A 155 9.08 8.59 -5.61
CA HIS A 155 10.09 9.47 -5.04
C HIS A 155 10.63 8.83 -3.77
N ARG A 156 11.83 9.24 -3.33
CA ARG A 156 12.34 8.84 -2.02
C ARG A 156 11.35 9.20 -0.90
N ALA A 157 11.35 8.37 0.13
CA ALA A 157 10.55 8.54 1.34
C ALA A 157 11.46 8.49 2.57
N GLY A 158 12.31 9.49 2.78
CA GLY A 158 13.20 9.60 3.93
C GLY A 158 12.48 9.93 5.26
N PRO A 159 13.24 10.29 6.31
CA PRO A 159 12.70 10.47 7.67
C PRO A 159 11.75 11.67 7.80
N ASN A 160 11.94 12.71 6.99
CA ASN A 160 11.09 13.91 6.96
C ASN A 160 10.18 13.99 5.71
N ASP A 161 10.29 13.02 4.80
CA ASP A 161 9.44 12.98 3.62
C ASP A 161 8.10 12.32 3.96
N GLY A 162 7.10 12.56 3.12
CA GLY A 162 5.80 11.92 3.26
C GLY A 162 5.92 10.42 3.04
N GLY A 163 5.21 9.61 3.83
CA GLY A 163 5.34 8.16 3.71
C GLY A 163 4.44 7.39 4.67
N LEU A 164 4.84 6.15 4.92
CA LEU A 164 4.14 5.20 5.77
C LEU A 164 4.83 5.12 7.13
N ILE A 165 4.03 5.15 8.20
CA ILE A 165 4.43 4.70 9.52
C ILE A 165 3.79 3.35 9.77
N VAL A 166 4.56 2.39 10.30
CA VAL A 166 4.12 1.06 10.71
C VAL A 166 4.52 0.79 12.16
N CYS A 167 3.76 -0.03 12.88
CA CYS A 167 4.14 -0.50 14.22
C CYS A 167 4.77 -1.89 14.10
N LYS A 168 6.10 -1.95 14.18
CA LYS A 168 6.89 -3.18 13.97
C LYS A 168 6.52 -4.26 14.97
N GLY A 169 6.30 -5.47 14.47
CA GLY A 169 6.00 -6.67 15.26
C GLY A 169 4.57 -6.70 15.85
N ALA A 170 3.81 -5.61 15.77
CA ALA A 170 2.48 -5.54 16.37
C ALA A 170 1.44 -6.42 15.64
N HIS A 171 1.71 -6.86 14.41
CA HIS A 171 0.87 -7.85 13.70
C HIS A 171 0.85 -9.20 14.42
N LEU A 172 1.95 -9.59 15.08
CA LEU A 172 2.04 -10.81 15.90
C LEU A 172 1.17 -10.73 17.15
N LEU A 173 0.91 -9.51 17.63
CA LEU A 173 0.11 -9.25 18.83
C LEU A 173 -1.33 -8.85 18.52
N SER A 174 -1.75 -8.81 17.25
CA SER A 174 -3.06 -8.29 16.84
C SER A 174 -4.22 -8.99 17.58
N GLU A 175 -4.20 -10.32 17.69
CA GLU A 175 -5.25 -11.06 18.42
C GLU A 175 -5.28 -10.72 19.92
N GLN A 176 -4.11 -10.66 20.56
CA GLN A 176 -3.98 -10.31 21.97
C GLN A 176 -4.43 -8.86 22.22
N PHE A 177 -4.05 -7.93 21.34
CA PHE A 177 -4.50 -6.54 21.37
C PHE A 177 -6.03 -6.44 21.33
N HIS A 178 -6.70 -7.12 20.39
CA HIS A 178 -8.16 -7.05 20.27
C HIS A 178 -8.88 -7.68 21.46
N LYS A 179 -8.29 -8.70 22.07
CA LYS A 179 -8.79 -9.30 23.31
C LYS A 179 -8.68 -8.34 24.50
N ASP A 180 -7.55 -7.65 24.64
CA ASP A 180 -7.31 -6.74 25.76
C ASP A 180 -8.07 -5.42 25.61
N MET A 181 -8.26 -4.95 24.38
CA MET A 181 -8.94 -3.70 24.04
C MET A 181 -10.44 -3.89 23.75
N LYS A 182 -11.00 -5.08 23.96
CA LYS A 182 -12.40 -5.42 23.61
C LYS A 182 -13.45 -4.48 24.22
N ASP A 183 -13.18 -3.98 25.43
CA ASP A 183 -14.10 -3.13 26.20
C ASP A 183 -13.86 -1.63 25.92
N GLU A 184 -12.84 -1.30 25.11
CA GLU A 184 -12.59 0.08 24.71
C GLU A 184 -13.67 0.58 23.74
N LYS A 185 -14.07 1.84 23.92
CA LYS A 185 -14.94 2.51 22.96
C LYS A 185 -14.25 2.64 21.60
N ARG A 186 -14.66 1.83 20.64
CA ARG A 186 -14.15 1.84 19.26
C ARG A 186 -14.37 3.18 18.55
N ILE A 187 -13.41 3.56 17.72
CA ILE A 187 -13.58 4.59 16.70
C ILE A 187 -14.56 4.05 15.63
N PRO A 188 -15.57 4.82 15.18
CA PRO A 188 -16.51 4.36 14.16
C PRO A 188 -15.78 3.91 12.89
N ALA A 189 -16.05 2.67 12.48
CA ALA A 189 -15.51 2.08 11.26
C ALA A 189 -16.57 2.08 10.16
N TRP A 190 -16.15 2.31 8.92
CA TRP A 190 -17.03 2.25 7.75
C TRP A 190 -17.16 0.83 7.18
N THR A 191 -16.28 -0.08 7.60
CA THR A 191 -16.24 -1.50 7.24
C THR A 191 -15.73 -2.30 8.45
N PRO A 192 -16.12 -3.58 8.63
CA PRO A 192 -15.52 -4.43 9.66
C PRO A 192 -14.02 -4.62 9.48
N GLU A 193 -13.50 -4.53 8.25
CA GLU A 193 -12.08 -4.68 7.93
C GLU A 193 -11.25 -3.43 8.28
N TRP A 194 -11.77 -2.49 9.08
CA TRP A 194 -11.01 -1.32 9.52
C TRP A 194 -11.14 -1.17 11.03
N TYR A 195 -10.00 -1.05 11.71
CA TYR A 195 -9.95 -0.81 13.14
C TYR A 195 -9.02 0.36 13.44
N GLY A 196 -9.59 1.47 13.93
CA GLY A 196 -8.83 2.64 14.35
C GLY A 196 -8.36 2.54 15.80
N TYR A 197 -7.13 2.99 16.05
CA TYR A 197 -6.48 2.95 17.34
C TYR A 197 -6.73 4.26 18.09
N THR A 198 -7.27 4.18 19.30
CA THR A 198 -7.41 5.32 20.21
C THR A 198 -6.04 5.69 20.80
N GLY A 199 -6.00 6.70 21.68
CA GLY A 199 -4.79 7.00 22.45
C GLY A 199 -4.29 5.84 23.32
N ALA A 200 -5.17 4.98 23.85
CA ALA A 200 -4.74 3.79 24.60
C ALA A 200 -4.29 2.69 23.63
N GLY A 201 -5.02 2.51 22.53
CA GLY A 201 -4.64 1.57 21.48
C GLY A 201 -3.26 1.87 20.90
N ILE A 202 -2.87 3.13 20.75
CA ILE A 202 -1.54 3.54 20.26
C ILE A 202 -0.41 3.14 21.22
N LYS A 203 -0.64 3.28 22.53
CA LYS A 203 0.35 2.98 23.57
C LYS A 203 0.50 1.49 23.83
N TRP A 204 -0.58 0.73 23.67
CA TRP A 204 -0.59 -0.69 23.98
C TRP A 204 0.54 -1.45 23.26
N PRO A 205 0.78 -1.30 21.93
CA PRO A 205 1.90 -1.94 21.26
C PRO A 205 3.26 -1.54 21.85
N GLU A 206 3.47 -0.26 22.19
CA GLU A 206 4.72 0.23 22.78
C GLU A 206 5.00 -0.43 24.14
N GLU A 207 3.96 -0.55 24.97
CA GLU A 207 4.01 -1.22 26.27
C GLU A 207 4.27 -2.73 26.15
N HIS A 208 4.03 -3.31 24.97
CA HIS A 208 4.30 -4.70 24.63
C HIS A 208 5.57 -4.87 23.77
N GLY A 209 6.41 -3.83 23.67
CA GLY A 209 7.73 -3.90 23.04
C GLY A 209 7.74 -3.67 21.52
N CYS A 210 6.62 -3.26 20.92
CA CYS A 210 6.55 -2.86 19.51
C CYS A 210 7.01 -1.40 19.32
N GLU A 211 7.43 -1.06 18.10
CA GLU A 211 7.96 0.27 17.77
C GLU A 211 7.19 0.89 16.60
N TRP A 212 6.69 2.11 16.77
CA TRP A 212 6.22 2.93 15.65
C TRP A 212 7.40 3.46 14.84
N TYR A 213 7.50 3.03 13.58
CA TYR A 213 8.63 3.32 12.70
C TYR A 213 8.18 4.02 11.43
N LYS A 214 8.86 5.13 11.10
CA LYS A 214 8.72 5.79 9.79
C LYS A 214 9.52 5.00 8.77
N VAL A 215 8.81 4.32 7.88
CA VAL A 215 9.44 3.52 6.83
C VAL A 215 10.20 4.44 5.87
N GLU A 216 11.48 4.14 5.69
CA GLU A 216 12.38 4.84 4.78
C GLU A 216 12.63 4.00 3.53
N ALA A 217 12.41 4.58 2.36
CA ALA A 217 12.52 3.87 1.09
C ALA A 217 13.02 4.77 -0.03
N GLU A 218 13.68 4.19 -1.02
CA GLU A 218 14.13 4.88 -2.23
C GLU A 218 13.04 4.87 -3.29
N ALA A 219 13.23 5.71 -4.31
CA ALA A 219 12.37 5.70 -5.49
C ALA A 219 12.48 4.35 -6.22
N GLY A 220 11.33 3.73 -6.52
CA GLY A 220 11.21 2.41 -7.13
C GLY A 220 11.11 1.24 -6.14
N ASP A 221 11.30 1.48 -4.85
CA ASP A 221 11.09 0.45 -3.83
C ASP A 221 9.60 0.14 -3.63
N LEU A 222 9.30 -1.15 -3.44
CA LEU A 222 7.99 -1.62 -2.98
C LEU A 222 8.05 -1.83 -1.46
N ILE A 223 7.14 -1.20 -0.74
CA ILE A 223 6.88 -1.47 0.67
C ILE A 223 5.67 -2.40 0.75
N VAL A 224 5.77 -3.51 1.48
CA VAL A 224 4.66 -4.41 1.77
C VAL A 224 4.43 -4.52 3.28
N TRP A 225 3.19 -4.73 3.70
CA TRP A 225 2.86 -4.96 5.11
C TRP A 225 1.63 -5.83 5.28
N ASP A 226 1.58 -6.56 6.39
CA ASP A 226 0.45 -7.36 6.81
C ASP A 226 -0.75 -6.47 7.18
N SER A 227 -1.97 -6.83 6.76
CA SER A 227 -3.19 -6.09 7.11
C SER A 227 -3.46 -5.95 8.62
N ARG A 228 -2.84 -6.79 9.46
CA ARG A 228 -2.86 -6.71 10.92
C ARG A 228 -1.88 -5.68 11.49
N ALA A 229 -0.86 -5.27 10.73
CA ALA A 229 0.13 -4.31 11.19
C ALA A 229 -0.52 -2.93 11.35
N PRO A 230 -0.50 -2.32 12.56
CA PRO A 230 -0.97 -0.96 12.76
C PRO A 230 -0.13 0.01 11.93
N HIS A 231 -0.78 0.88 11.15
CA HIS A 231 -0.08 1.79 10.25
C HIS A 231 -0.89 3.07 10.00
N TYR A 232 -0.23 4.09 9.45
CA TYR A 232 -0.87 5.31 8.94
C TYR A 232 0.10 6.11 8.07
N ASN A 233 -0.46 7.04 7.27
CA ASN A 233 0.33 7.93 6.44
C ASN A 233 0.69 9.23 7.16
N VAL A 234 1.90 9.72 6.87
CA VAL A 234 2.35 11.06 7.25
C VAL A 234 2.60 11.94 6.02
N PRO A 235 2.28 13.24 6.11
CA PRO A 235 2.64 14.21 5.08
C PRO A 235 4.15 14.48 5.12
N THR A 236 4.66 15.03 4.03
CA THR A 236 6.04 15.51 3.96
C THR A 236 6.21 16.80 4.76
N THR A 237 7.36 16.93 5.42
CA THR A 237 7.85 18.18 6.04
C THR A 237 9.18 18.64 5.43
N SER A 238 9.67 17.90 4.44
CA SER A 238 10.83 18.26 3.62
C SER A 238 10.40 19.01 2.35
N ASP A 239 11.32 19.15 1.40
CA ASP A 239 11.10 19.70 0.06
C ASP A 239 10.72 18.63 -0.99
N VAL A 240 10.54 17.37 -0.60
CA VAL A 240 10.20 16.27 -1.50
C VAL A 240 8.70 16.02 -1.53
N ASP A 241 8.13 16.11 -2.72
CA ASP A 241 6.76 15.68 -2.99
C ASP A 241 6.63 14.17 -2.75
N ARG A 242 5.56 13.74 -2.10
CA ARG A 242 5.19 12.34 -2.00
C ARG A 242 4.46 11.91 -3.25
N LEU A 243 4.96 10.85 -3.89
CA LEU A 243 4.27 10.16 -4.98
C LEU A 243 4.39 8.65 -4.79
N CYS A 244 3.26 7.98 -4.54
CA CYS A 244 3.24 6.52 -4.42
C CYS A 244 1.96 5.91 -4.99
N VAL A 245 2.05 4.65 -5.44
CA VAL A 245 0.92 3.87 -5.97
C VAL A 245 0.66 2.70 -5.05
N TYR A 246 -0.59 2.54 -4.58
CA TYR A 246 -0.97 1.38 -3.79
C TYR A 246 -1.15 0.16 -4.71
N THR A 247 -0.52 -0.96 -4.34
CA THR A 247 -0.47 -2.20 -5.10
C THR A 247 -0.66 -3.37 -4.14
N CYS A 248 -1.81 -4.04 -4.21
CA CYS A 248 -2.13 -5.19 -3.36
C CYS A 248 -2.64 -6.31 -4.25
N TYR A 249 -2.26 -7.55 -3.94
CA TYR A 249 -2.62 -8.72 -4.73
C TYR A 249 -3.14 -9.82 -3.83
N MET A 250 -3.90 -10.75 -4.42
CA MET A 250 -4.33 -11.97 -3.76
C MET A 250 -4.47 -13.09 -4.80
N PRO A 251 -4.36 -14.36 -4.40
CA PRO A 251 -4.66 -15.49 -5.27
C PRO A 251 -6.09 -15.44 -5.84
N VAL A 252 -6.25 -15.76 -7.12
CA VAL A 252 -7.58 -15.88 -7.76
C VAL A 252 -8.44 -16.90 -7.02
N LYS A 253 -7.85 -18.01 -6.56
CA LYS A 253 -8.54 -19.09 -5.84
C LYS A 253 -9.18 -18.65 -4.53
N ASP A 254 -8.75 -17.53 -3.97
CA ASP A 254 -9.29 -16.95 -2.73
C ASP A 254 -10.45 -15.98 -2.99
N ALA A 255 -10.74 -15.66 -4.26
CA ALA A 255 -11.87 -14.84 -4.66
C ALA A 255 -13.06 -15.71 -5.10
N THR A 256 -14.25 -15.32 -4.65
CA THR A 256 -15.50 -15.93 -5.10
C THR A 256 -15.85 -15.47 -6.52
N GLN A 257 -16.65 -16.28 -7.23
CA GLN A 257 -17.13 -15.88 -8.56
C GLN A 257 -17.92 -14.57 -8.55
N GLU A 258 -18.69 -14.31 -7.48
CA GLU A 258 -19.42 -13.05 -7.31
C GLU A 258 -18.46 -11.85 -7.21
N GLU A 259 -17.38 -11.98 -6.44
CA GLU A 259 -16.36 -10.95 -6.32
C GLU A 259 -15.62 -10.71 -7.64
N LEU A 260 -15.31 -11.76 -8.41
CA LEU A 260 -14.70 -11.62 -9.72
C LEU A 260 -15.61 -10.88 -10.72
N VAL A 261 -16.92 -11.20 -10.73
CA VAL A 261 -17.90 -10.47 -11.55
C VAL A 261 -17.99 -9.00 -11.13
N ARG A 262 -18.03 -8.75 -9.82
CA ARG A 262 -18.06 -7.38 -9.26
C ARG A 262 -16.78 -6.60 -9.61
N LYS A 263 -15.63 -7.25 -9.55
CA LYS A 263 -14.34 -6.69 -9.93
C LYS A 263 -14.28 -6.35 -11.42
N LYS A 264 -14.77 -7.25 -12.28
CA LYS A 264 -14.89 -7.00 -13.73
C LYS A 264 -15.77 -5.77 -13.99
N ASP A 265 -16.91 -5.66 -13.32
CA ASP A 265 -17.79 -4.50 -13.45
C ASP A 265 -17.09 -3.20 -13.00
N ALA A 266 -16.36 -3.23 -11.87
CA ALA A 266 -15.54 -2.10 -11.41
C ALA A 266 -14.48 -1.70 -12.44
N PHE A 267 -13.80 -2.67 -13.06
CA PHE A 267 -12.82 -2.41 -14.12
C PHE A 267 -13.46 -1.78 -15.37
N GLU A 268 -14.56 -2.36 -15.87
CA GLU A 268 -15.27 -1.87 -17.06
C GLU A 268 -15.85 -0.46 -16.84
N LYS A 269 -16.30 -0.17 -15.62
CA LYS A 269 -16.78 1.16 -15.19
C LYS A 269 -15.66 2.08 -14.70
N ARG A 270 -14.42 1.59 -14.64
CA ARG A 270 -13.21 2.33 -14.24
C ARG A 270 -13.27 2.88 -12.80
N LEU A 271 -13.94 2.17 -11.92
CA LEU A 271 -14.07 2.54 -10.51
C LEU A 271 -12.83 2.12 -9.74
N GLY A 272 -12.38 2.96 -8.81
CA GLY A 272 -11.37 2.56 -7.83
C GLY A 272 -11.90 1.50 -6.88
N THR A 273 -11.02 0.67 -6.33
CA THR A 273 -11.31 -0.23 -5.21
C THR A 273 -10.50 0.20 -3.99
N THR A 274 -10.68 -0.47 -2.86
CA THR A 274 -9.72 -0.42 -1.75
C THR A 274 -8.55 -1.38 -2.00
N HIS A 275 -7.67 -1.53 -1.00
CA HIS A 275 -6.54 -2.46 -1.03
C HIS A 275 -6.97 -3.92 -1.21
N TRP A 276 -8.23 -4.29 -0.89
CA TRP A 276 -8.75 -5.63 -1.11
C TRP A 276 -8.88 -5.96 -2.62
N PRO A 277 -8.06 -6.87 -3.18
CA PRO A 277 -7.97 -7.05 -4.63
C PRO A 277 -9.23 -7.63 -5.28
N ASN A 278 -10.03 -8.37 -4.50
CA ASN A 278 -11.34 -8.91 -4.88
C ASN A 278 -12.45 -7.85 -5.01
N ALA A 279 -12.13 -6.55 -4.93
CA ALA A 279 -13.10 -5.46 -5.03
C ALA A 279 -14.24 -5.57 -4.00
N ARG A 280 -13.91 -5.97 -2.77
CA ARG A 280 -14.87 -6.04 -1.67
C ARG A 280 -15.58 -4.71 -1.42
N ASN A 281 -14.85 -3.61 -1.58
CA ASN A 281 -15.38 -2.26 -1.55
C ASN A 281 -14.98 -1.53 -2.83
N ILE A 282 -15.97 -0.93 -3.49
CA ILE A 282 -15.80 -0.15 -4.71
C ILE A 282 -16.04 1.32 -4.36
N GLY A 283 -15.13 2.17 -4.81
CA GLY A 283 -15.21 3.61 -4.65
C GLY A 283 -16.18 4.27 -5.62
N TRP A 284 -16.18 5.59 -5.57
CA TRP A 284 -17.03 6.44 -6.41
C TRP A 284 -16.13 7.41 -7.17
N ASN A 285 -16.38 7.60 -8.46
CA ASN A 285 -15.59 8.50 -9.31
C ASN A 285 -16.16 9.93 -9.37
N GLU A 286 -16.80 10.40 -8.31
CA GLU A 286 -17.32 11.77 -8.24
C GLU A 286 -16.31 12.68 -7.54
N ALA A 287 -15.62 13.52 -8.31
CA ALA A 287 -14.74 14.52 -7.73
C ALA A 287 -15.58 15.60 -7.03
N LYS A 288 -15.30 15.88 -5.76
CA LYS A 288 -15.97 16.95 -5.00
C LYS A 288 -14.97 18.02 -4.58
N ARG A 289 -15.37 19.29 -4.71
CA ARG A 289 -14.66 20.46 -4.17
C ARG A 289 -15.53 21.11 -3.12
N ASN A 290 -15.02 21.20 -1.88
CA ASN A 290 -15.75 21.77 -0.74
C ASN A 290 -17.12 21.10 -0.52
N GLY A 291 -17.17 19.77 -0.65
CA GLY A 291 -18.39 18.97 -0.46
C GLY A 291 -19.41 19.02 -1.60
N LYS A 292 -19.17 19.80 -2.66
CA LYS A 292 -20.01 19.89 -3.86
C LYS A 292 -19.34 19.20 -5.04
N LEU A 293 -20.13 18.65 -5.96
CA LEU A 293 -19.60 18.05 -7.19
C LEU A 293 -18.76 19.11 -7.94
N ASP A 294 -17.53 18.74 -8.30
CA ASP A 294 -16.65 19.62 -9.08
C ASP A 294 -17.20 19.76 -10.51
N LYS A 295 -16.95 20.90 -11.15
CA LYS A 295 -17.29 21.13 -12.56
C LYS A 295 -16.42 20.31 -13.50
N ILE A 296 -15.21 19.94 -13.08
CA ILE A 296 -14.30 19.07 -13.80
C ILE A 296 -14.53 17.65 -13.27
N GLN A 297 -15.37 16.91 -14.00
CA GLN A 297 -15.57 15.48 -13.80
C GLN A 297 -14.87 14.74 -14.94
N ARG A 298 -14.05 13.76 -14.61
CA ARG A 298 -13.40 12.92 -15.60
C ARG A 298 -14.13 11.60 -15.70
N ALA A 299 -14.99 11.46 -16.72
CA ALA A 299 -15.65 10.19 -17.00
C ALA A 299 -14.72 9.17 -17.67
N ARG A 300 -13.61 9.62 -18.30
CA ARG A 300 -12.60 8.77 -18.95
C ARG A 300 -11.19 9.38 -18.85
N PRO A 301 -10.12 8.57 -18.74
CA PRO A 301 -8.76 8.99 -19.03
C PRO A 301 -8.68 9.63 -20.42
#